data_AF-A0A645CJB1-F1
#
_entry.id   AF-A0A645CJB1-F1
#
_cell.length_a   1.000
_cell.length_b   1.000
_cell.length_c   1.000
_cell.angle_alpha   90.00
_cell.angle_beta   90.00
_cell.angle_gamma   90.00
#
_symmetry.space_group_name_H-M   'P 1'
#
loop_
_entity.id
_entity.type
_entity.pdbx_description
1 polymer ?
#
loop_
_entity_poly.entity_id
_entity_poly.type
_entity_poly.pdbx_seq_one_letter_code
_entity_poly.pdbx_strand_id
1 'polypeptide(L)'
;MIGLYTGGTPNLMAIGAALNVSDSHIVLANASDVVVGGFYFLLLISVMPRLARAFLKPFTRVDATADAGYIAQLEKSFVPEKEPFALKTILRHVPVVLLAVLSLAIAAGLALLITGKLDVVIIMLVVTTLGIGFSFIKKIRSAPGSYTVGQYLILMFSFGIGMSFHFSALNKEALLLLAMFATAQFGSLIVHLILCRIFQIDADTSLITSTAGIYGPAFIIPVADAMDNREVVLPGLICGILGYAIGNYLGIGTAIALKFIGG
;
A
#
# COMPACT_ATOMS: atom_id res chain seq x y z
N MET A 1 -13.73 0.15 -1.20
CA MET A 1 -13.21 -0.28 0.12
C MET A 1 -12.27 -1.48 0.02
N ILE A 2 -12.60 -2.54 -0.74
CA ILE A 2 -11.71 -3.73 -0.89
C ILE A 2 -10.31 -3.33 -1.36
N GLY A 3 -10.19 -2.56 -2.45
CA GLY A 3 -8.88 -2.10 -2.93
C GLY A 3 -8.12 -1.22 -1.94
N LEU A 4 -8.82 -0.42 -1.15
CA LEU A 4 -8.24 0.50 -0.17
C LEU A 4 -7.59 -0.25 0.99
N TYR A 5 -8.26 -1.25 1.58
CA TYR A 5 -7.73 -2.00 2.73
C TYR A 5 -6.98 -3.27 2.35
N THR A 6 -6.71 -3.45 1.05
CA THR A 6 -5.79 -4.48 0.54
C THR A 6 -4.55 -3.89 -0.09
N GLY A 7 -4.43 -2.56 -0.21
CA GLY A 7 -3.27 -1.91 -0.83
C GLY A 7 -3.40 -0.39 -0.88
N GLY A 8 -3.94 0.21 0.18
CA GLY A 8 -4.00 1.66 0.38
C GLY A 8 -4.71 2.51 -0.68
N THR A 9 -4.57 3.82 -0.49
CA THR A 9 -5.19 4.85 -1.32
C THR A 9 -4.78 4.80 -2.81
N PRO A 10 -3.55 4.39 -3.21
CA PRO A 10 -3.24 4.18 -4.62
C PRO A 10 -4.19 3.20 -5.32
N ASN A 11 -4.51 2.08 -4.68
CA ASN A 11 -5.45 1.10 -5.22
C ASN A 11 -6.88 1.65 -5.26
N LEU A 12 -7.32 2.41 -4.25
CA LEU A 12 -8.63 3.08 -4.27
C LEU A 12 -8.76 4.00 -5.49
N MET A 13 -7.76 4.84 -5.73
CA MET A 13 -7.75 5.79 -6.83
C MET A 13 -7.75 5.08 -8.18
N ALA A 14 -6.90 4.05 -8.31
CA ALA A 14 -6.81 3.25 -9.51
C ALA A 14 -8.16 2.58 -9.81
N ILE A 15 -8.77 1.92 -8.83
CA ILE A 15 -10.06 1.23 -8.97
C ILE A 15 -11.20 2.22 -9.24
N GLY A 16 -11.21 3.38 -8.56
CA GLY A 16 -12.19 4.44 -8.80
C GLY A 16 -12.17 4.92 -10.25
N ALA A 17 -10.97 5.16 -10.79
CA ALA A 17 -10.77 5.52 -12.19
C ALA A 17 -11.19 4.39 -13.15
N ALA A 18 -10.82 3.14 -12.85
CA ALA A 18 -11.22 1.96 -13.61
C ALA A 18 -12.74 1.77 -13.69
N LEU A 19 -13.47 2.09 -12.62
CA LEU A 19 -14.92 1.98 -12.55
C LEU A 19 -15.66 3.24 -13.03
N ASN A 20 -14.95 4.26 -13.53
CA ASN A 20 -15.51 5.55 -13.93
C ASN A 20 -16.36 6.20 -12.82
N VAL A 21 -15.92 6.06 -11.56
CA VAL A 21 -16.54 6.77 -10.43
C VAL A 21 -16.32 8.27 -10.62
N SER A 22 -17.35 9.08 -10.38
CA SER A 22 -17.23 10.54 -10.54
C SER A 22 -16.15 11.12 -9.61
N ASP A 23 -15.41 12.11 -10.11
CA ASP A 23 -14.34 12.77 -9.36
C ASP A 23 -14.81 13.32 -8.00
N SER A 24 -16.04 13.82 -7.90
CA SER A 24 -16.62 14.29 -6.64
C SER A 24 -16.69 13.20 -5.58
N HIS A 25 -17.13 11.99 -5.94
CA HIS A 25 -17.16 10.83 -5.04
C HIS A 25 -15.76 10.31 -4.70
N ILE A 26 -14.80 10.36 -5.64
CA ILE A 26 -13.41 9.98 -5.37
C ILE A 26 -12.76 10.97 -4.38
N VAL A 27 -12.95 12.27 -4.58
CA VAL A 27 -12.44 13.31 -3.68
C VAL A 27 -13.06 13.16 -2.30
N LEU A 28 -14.36 12.89 -2.20
CA LEU A 28 -15.06 12.72 -0.94
C LEU A 28 -14.63 11.44 -0.19
N ALA A 29 -14.44 10.34 -0.93
CA ALA A 29 -13.89 9.10 -0.41
C ALA A 29 -12.47 9.28 0.13
N ASN A 30 -11.62 9.98 -0.62
CA ASN A 30 -10.26 10.30 -0.20
C ASN A 30 -10.23 11.20 1.03
N ALA A 31 -11.07 12.24 1.08
CA ALA A 31 -11.16 13.11 2.24
C ALA A 31 -11.58 12.34 3.50
N SER A 32 -12.55 11.44 3.36
CA SER A 32 -12.99 10.56 4.44
C SER A 32 -11.88 9.60 4.89
N ASP A 33 -11.17 8.99 3.94
CA ASP A 33 -10.03 8.10 4.19
C ASP A 33 -8.89 8.81 4.91
N VAL A 34 -8.49 10.00 4.46
CA VAL A 34 -7.42 10.79 5.08
C VAL A 34 -7.75 11.13 6.53
N VAL A 35 -9.00 11.47 6.84
CA VAL A 35 -9.42 11.79 8.22
C VAL A 35 -9.40 10.53 9.11
N VAL A 36 -10.03 9.44 8.66
CA VAL A 36 -10.13 8.19 9.42
C VAL A 36 -8.77 7.51 9.56
N GLY A 37 -8.02 7.44 8.46
CA GLY A 37 -6.65 6.95 8.38
C GLY A 37 -5.70 7.80 9.22
N GLY A 38 -5.76 9.13 9.13
CA GLY A 38 -4.96 10.01 9.97
C GLY A 38 -5.18 9.75 11.47
N PHE A 39 -6.44 9.59 11.88
CA PHE A 39 -6.77 9.24 13.27
C PHE A 39 -6.22 7.85 13.66
N TYR A 40 -6.39 6.83 12.83
CA TYR A 40 -5.83 5.51 13.10
C TYR A 40 -4.30 5.49 13.14
N PHE A 41 -3.63 6.25 12.26
CA PHE A 41 -2.18 6.40 12.25
C PHE A 41 -1.68 7.04 13.55
N LEU A 42 -2.36 8.08 14.04
CA LEU A 42 -2.05 8.67 15.35
C LEU A 42 -2.18 7.64 16.47
N LEU A 43 -3.21 6.79 16.43
CA LEU A 43 -3.34 5.69 17.41
C LEU A 43 -2.18 4.69 17.28
N LEU A 44 -1.78 4.32 16.06
CA LEU A 44 -0.69 3.38 15.79
C LEU A 44 0.64 3.84 16.38
N ILE A 45 0.96 5.14 16.31
CA ILE A 45 2.22 5.66 16.81
C ILE A 45 2.19 6.02 18.31
N SER A 46 1.05 5.89 18.98
CA SER A 46 0.88 6.36 20.36
C SER A 46 0.36 5.29 21.33
N VAL A 47 -0.87 4.82 21.15
CA VAL A 47 -1.62 4.01 22.13
C VAL A 47 -1.74 2.55 21.67
N MET A 48 -1.87 2.33 20.36
CA MET A 48 -2.13 1.01 19.79
C MET A 48 -1.05 -0.04 20.11
N PRO A 49 0.27 0.27 20.10
CA PRO A 49 1.29 -0.72 20.46
C PRO A 49 1.10 -1.25 21.89
N ARG A 50 0.72 -0.36 22.83
CA ARG A 50 0.43 -0.75 24.22
C ARG A 50 -0.82 -1.61 24.31
N LEU A 51 -1.89 -1.23 23.61
CA LEU A 51 -3.15 -2.00 23.58
C LEU A 51 -2.96 -3.38 22.94
N ALA A 52 -2.28 -3.45 21.81
CA ALA A 52 -2.02 -4.70 21.11
C ALA A 52 -1.17 -5.65 21.96
N ARG A 53 -0.12 -5.15 22.62
CA ARG A 53 0.73 -5.96 23.53
C ARG A 53 -0.01 -6.43 24.79
N ALA A 54 -1.06 -5.72 25.21
CA ALA A 54 -1.92 -6.16 26.31
C ALA A 54 -2.92 -7.24 25.89
N PHE A 55 -3.34 -7.25 24.62
CA PHE A 55 -4.38 -8.15 24.11
C PHE A 55 -3.83 -9.40 23.40
N LEU A 56 -2.70 -9.26 22.70
CA LEU A 56 -2.03 -10.29 21.91
C LEU A 56 -0.76 -10.78 22.62
N LYS A 57 -0.15 -11.82 22.06
CA LYS A 57 1.14 -12.31 22.56
C LYS A 57 2.21 -11.24 22.38
N PRO A 58 3.12 -11.05 23.36
CA PRO A 58 4.29 -10.20 23.19
C PRO A 58 5.14 -10.66 22.00
N PHE A 59 5.77 -9.72 21.30
CA PHE A 59 6.74 -10.05 20.26
C PHE A 59 7.96 -10.70 20.91
N THR A 60 8.30 -11.91 20.46
CA THR A 60 9.54 -12.58 20.85
C THR A 60 10.62 -12.17 19.87
N ARG A 61 11.60 -11.38 20.32
CA ARG A 61 12.77 -11.05 19.51
C ARG A 61 13.51 -12.33 19.15
N VAL A 62 13.94 -12.43 17.89
CA VAL A 62 14.66 -13.62 17.42
C VAL A 62 16.09 -13.54 17.93
N ASP A 63 16.36 -14.14 19.09
CA ASP A 63 17.72 -14.37 19.58
C ASP A 63 18.39 -15.50 18.78
N ALA A 64 18.90 -15.19 17.57
CA ALA A 64 19.70 -16.14 16.81
C ALA A 64 20.72 -15.45 15.90
N THR A 65 21.98 -15.63 16.27
CA THR A 65 23.22 -15.20 15.59
C THR A 65 23.39 -15.68 14.13
N ALA A 66 22.45 -16.46 13.58
CA ALA A 66 22.48 -16.98 12.22
C ALA A 66 21.57 -16.22 11.22
N ASP A 67 20.39 -15.73 11.65
CA ASP A 67 19.43 -15.04 10.76
C ASP A 67 19.51 -13.51 10.84
N ALA A 68 20.12 -12.96 11.90
CA ALA A 68 20.29 -11.51 12.06
C ALA A 68 21.06 -10.87 10.89
N GLY A 69 22.04 -11.58 10.32
CA GLY A 69 22.79 -11.10 9.14
C GLY A 69 21.94 -11.05 7.87
N TYR A 70 21.05 -12.02 7.68
CA TYR A 70 20.16 -12.10 6.52
C TYR A 70 19.03 -11.06 6.61
N ILE A 71 18.41 -10.92 7.79
CA ILE A 71 17.40 -9.89 8.05
C ILE A 71 18.02 -8.50 7.94
N ALA A 72 19.22 -8.25 8.51
CA ALA A 72 19.90 -6.97 8.36
C ALA A 72 20.30 -6.66 6.90
N GLN A 73 20.69 -7.68 6.12
CA GLN A 73 20.98 -7.52 4.69
C GLN A 73 19.72 -7.23 3.87
N LEU A 74 18.59 -7.88 4.20
CA LEU A 74 17.29 -7.60 3.60
C LEU A 74 16.79 -6.21 3.98
N GLU A 75 16.87 -5.83 5.26
CA GLU A 75 16.54 -4.48 5.71
C GLU A 75 17.39 -3.45 4.97
N LYS A 76 18.70 -3.64 4.81
CA LYS A 76 19.54 -2.75 3.99
C LYS A 76 19.14 -2.67 2.51
N SER A 77 18.54 -3.73 1.98
CA SER A 77 18.10 -3.77 0.58
C SER A 77 16.75 -3.07 0.37
N PHE A 78 15.91 -3.04 1.41
CA PHE A 78 14.56 -2.49 1.40
C PHE A 78 14.40 -1.20 2.22
N VAL A 79 15.40 -0.79 2.99
CA VAL A 79 15.45 0.47 3.73
C VAL A 79 16.59 1.25 3.12
N PRO A 80 16.30 2.27 2.28
CA PRO A 80 17.35 3.02 1.62
C PRO A 80 18.25 3.69 2.67
N GLU A 81 19.51 3.27 2.75
CA GLU A 81 20.55 4.05 3.41
C GLU A 81 20.69 5.39 2.68
N LYS A 82 21.09 6.45 3.40
CA LYS A 82 21.30 7.79 2.82
C LYS A 82 22.42 7.73 1.77
N GLU A 83 22.07 7.45 0.52
CA GLU A 83 23.03 7.54 -0.57
C GLU A 83 23.38 9.01 -0.83
N PRO A 84 24.66 9.35 -1.04
CA PRO A 84 25.06 10.71 -1.36
C PRO A 84 24.44 11.14 -2.68
N PHE A 85 23.92 12.38 -2.71
CA PHE A 85 23.32 12.96 -3.91
C PHE A 85 24.40 13.20 -4.98
N ALA A 86 24.53 12.25 -5.91
CA ALA A 86 25.47 12.31 -7.02
C ALA A 86 24.75 12.03 -8.34
N LEU A 87 25.14 12.74 -9.40
CA LEU A 87 24.58 12.55 -10.76
C LEU A 87 24.70 11.08 -11.22
N LYS A 88 25.82 10.43 -10.85
CA LYS A 88 26.06 9.00 -11.13
C LYS A 88 25.04 8.08 -10.46
N THR A 89 24.58 8.42 -9.25
CA THR A 89 23.53 7.69 -8.54
C THR A 89 22.19 7.83 -9.23
N ILE A 90 21.83 9.05 -9.65
CA ILE A 90 20.59 9.32 -10.40
C ILE A 90 20.59 8.55 -11.73
N LEU A 91 21.69 8.59 -12.47
CA LEU A 91 21.85 7.86 -13.74
C LEU A 91 21.70 6.34 -13.57
N ARG A 92 22.06 5.79 -12.41
CA ARG A 92 21.91 4.36 -12.10
C ARG A 92 20.44 3.92 -11.99
N HIS A 93 19.53 4.85 -11.66
CA HIS A 93 18.10 4.57 -11.50
C HIS A 93 17.29 4.77 -12.79
N VAL A 94 17.84 5.51 -13.77
CA VAL A 94 17.19 5.77 -15.07
C VAL A 94 16.64 4.51 -15.75
N PRO A 95 17.36 3.37 -15.81
CA PRO A 95 16.84 2.16 -16.45
C PRO A 95 15.56 1.62 -15.80
N VAL A 96 15.43 1.73 -14.47
CA VAL A 96 14.23 1.27 -13.75
C VAL A 96 13.04 2.16 -14.07
N VAL A 97 13.26 3.49 -14.08
CA VAL A 97 12.21 4.45 -14.44
C VAL A 97 11.78 4.27 -15.89
N LEU A 98 12.72 4.11 -16.82
CA LEU A 98 12.42 3.84 -18.22
C LEU A 98 11.61 2.55 -18.39
N LEU A 99 11.94 1.50 -17.63
CA LEU A 99 11.18 0.26 -17.64
C LEU A 99 9.75 0.47 -17.15
N ALA A 100 9.54 1.26 -16.09
CA ALA A 100 8.20 1.59 -15.59
C ALA A 100 7.38 2.39 -16.62
N VAL A 101 8.00 3.38 -17.27
CA VAL A 101 7.37 4.15 -18.37
C VAL A 101 7.05 3.25 -19.56
N LEU A 102 7.95 2.34 -19.92
CA LEU A 102 7.71 1.37 -20.98
C LEU A 102 6.54 0.44 -20.66
N SER A 103 6.43 -0.06 -19.43
CA SER A 103 5.28 -0.86 -18.99
C SER A 103 3.97 -0.10 -19.15
N LEU A 104 3.94 1.19 -18.77
CA LEU A 104 2.77 2.04 -18.95
C LEU A 104 2.44 2.26 -20.43
N ALA A 105 3.46 2.49 -21.28
CA ALA A 105 3.27 2.65 -22.71
C ALA A 105 2.71 1.39 -23.37
N ILE A 106 3.22 0.21 -23.00
CA ILE A 106 2.70 -1.09 -23.46
C ILE A 106 1.24 -1.26 -23.02
N ALA A 107 0.93 -0.94 -21.76
CA ALA A 107 -0.41 -1.06 -21.23
C ALA A 107 -1.41 -0.11 -21.91
N ALA A 108 -1.03 1.15 -22.13
CA ALA A 108 -1.83 2.13 -22.84
C ALA A 108 -2.02 1.74 -24.32
N GLY A 109 -0.97 1.24 -24.98
CA GLY A 109 -1.03 0.75 -26.35
C GLY A 109 -1.98 -0.44 -26.50
N LEU A 110 -1.93 -1.40 -25.57
CA LEU A 110 -2.86 -2.52 -25.51
C LEU A 110 -4.30 -2.07 -25.25
N ALA A 111 -4.52 -1.13 -24.33
CA ALA A 111 -5.85 -0.60 -24.07
C ALA A 111 -6.47 0.05 -25.31
N LEU A 112 -5.69 0.88 -26.03
CA LEU A 112 -6.12 1.50 -27.28
C LEU A 112 -6.38 0.46 -28.38
N LEU A 113 -5.52 -0.55 -28.52
CA LEU A 113 -5.67 -1.59 -29.54
C LEU A 113 -6.92 -2.44 -29.32
N ILE A 114 -7.23 -2.79 -28.07
CA ILE A 114 -8.34 -3.69 -27.73
C ILE A 114 -9.68 -2.93 -27.70
N THR A 115 -9.71 -1.73 -27.13
CA THR A 115 -10.97 -1.01 -26.83
C THR A 115 -11.18 0.24 -27.67
N GLY A 116 -10.18 0.69 -28.41
CA GLY A 116 -10.20 1.97 -29.13
C GLY A 116 -10.06 3.20 -28.23
N LYS A 117 -9.90 3.03 -26.91
CA LYS A 117 -9.76 4.11 -25.92
C LYS A 117 -8.75 3.75 -24.82
N LEU A 118 -8.37 4.72 -24.01
CA LEU A 118 -7.51 4.51 -22.84
C LEU A 118 -8.34 3.90 -21.70
N ASP A 119 -8.60 2.60 -21.78
CA ASP A 119 -9.31 1.87 -20.76
C ASP A 119 -8.42 1.64 -19.51
N VAL A 120 -8.77 2.31 -18.41
CA VAL A 120 -7.99 2.31 -17.16
C VAL A 120 -7.94 0.92 -16.51
N VAL A 121 -8.97 0.08 -16.69
CA VAL A 121 -8.97 -1.30 -16.18
C VAL A 121 -7.87 -2.09 -16.88
N ILE A 122 -7.82 -2.04 -18.21
CA ILE A 122 -6.78 -2.74 -18.99
C ILE A 122 -5.41 -2.21 -18.63
N ILE A 123 -5.24 -0.88 -18.55
CA ILE A 123 -3.96 -0.27 -18.22
C ILE A 123 -3.46 -0.78 -16.86
N MET A 124 -4.31 -0.74 -15.83
CA MET A 124 -3.93 -1.15 -14.48
C MET A 124 -3.60 -2.64 -14.39
N LEU A 125 -4.42 -3.51 -14.99
CA LEU A 125 -4.19 -4.95 -14.99
C LEU A 125 -2.91 -5.30 -15.74
N VAL A 126 -2.64 -4.68 -16.90
CA VAL A 126 -1.43 -4.94 -17.68
C VAL A 126 -0.19 -4.42 -16.96
N VAL A 127 -0.20 -3.18 -16.43
CA VAL A 127 0.94 -2.63 -15.67
C VAL A 127 1.25 -3.51 -14.45
N THR A 128 0.22 -3.91 -13.71
CA THR A 128 0.39 -4.79 -12.53
C THR A 128 0.94 -6.16 -12.95
N THR A 129 0.43 -6.74 -14.03
CA THR A 129 0.91 -8.03 -14.57
C THR A 129 2.36 -7.94 -15.03
N LEU A 130 2.73 -6.87 -15.75
CA LEU A 130 4.11 -6.64 -16.19
C LEU A 130 5.05 -6.42 -15.00
N GLY A 131 4.62 -5.65 -13.99
CA GLY A 131 5.39 -5.44 -12.76
C GLY A 131 5.67 -6.75 -12.02
N ILE A 132 4.64 -7.60 -11.86
CA ILE A 132 4.79 -8.94 -11.27
C ILE A 132 5.71 -9.80 -12.15
N GLY A 133 5.50 -9.82 -13.47
CA GLY A 133 6.34 -10.58 -14.40
C GLY A 133 7.82 -10.19 -14.34
N PHE A 134 8.10 -8.89 -14.33
CA PHE A 134 9.45 -8.35 -14.22
C PHE A 134 10.10 -8.64 -12.85
N SER A 135 9.31 -8.81 -11.79
CA SER A 135 9.84 -9.20 -10.47
C SER A 135 10.50 -10.59 -10.46
N PHE A 136 10.13 -11.48 -11.40
CA PHE A 136 10.77 -12.79 -11.57
C PHE A 136 12.09 -12.73 -12.33
N ILE A 137 12.37 -11.64 -13.05
CA ILE A 137 13.59 -11.49 -13.85
C ILE A 137 14.72 -11.02 -12.94
N LYS A 138 15.73 -11.88 -12.71
CA LYS A 138 16.86 -11.62 -11.79
C LYS A 138 17.51 -10.25 -12.03
N LYS A 139 17.75 -9.90 -13.30
CA LYS A 139 18.39 -8.64 -13.71
C LYS A 139 17.59 -7.39 -13.33
N ILE A 140 16.26 -7.48 -13.31
CA ILE A 140 15.36 -6.37 -12.99
C ILE A 140 15.17 -6.27 -11.49
N ARG A 141 14.91 -7.38 -10.79
CA ARG A 141 14.74 -7.35 -9.32
C ARG A 141 16.03 -6.97 -8.58
N SER A 142 17.20 -7.32 -9.13
CA SER A 142 18.49 -6.90 -8.59
C SER A 142 18.97 -5.56 -9.16
N ALA A 143 18.13 -4.86 -9.92
CA ALA A 143 18.48 -3.55 -10.44
C ALA A 143 18.67 -2.58 -9.26
N PRO A 144 19.76 -1.80 -9.23
CA PRO A 144 20.07 -1.00 -8.06
C PRO A 144 19.05 0.10 -7.79
N GLY A 145 18.57 0.16 -6.56
CA GLY A 145 17.60 1.16 -6.10
C GLY A 145 16.22 1.02 -6.75
N SER A 146 15.88 -0.16 -7.30
CA SER A 146 14.53 -0.43 -7.81
C SER A 146 13.47 -0.19 -6.74
N TYR A 147 13.72 -0.68 -5.52
CA TYR A 147 12.86 -0.43 -4.36
C TYR A 147 12.84 1.06 -3.98
N THR A 148 14.00 1.71 -3.85
CA THR A 148 14.11 3.13 -3.48
C THR A 148 13.34 4.04 -4.42
N VAL A 149 13.46 3.81 -5.74
CA VAL A 149 12.73 4.56 -6.77
C VAL A 149 11.23 4.32 -6.63
N GLY A 150 10.81 3.07 -6.47
CA GLY A 150 9.40 2.73 -6.28
C GLY A 150 8.80 3.39 -5.04
N GLN A 151 9.50 3.30 -3.90
CA GLN A 151 9.10 3.92 -2.65
C GLN A 151 9.02 5.45 -2.79
N TYR A 152 9.99 6.09 -3.45
CA TYR A 152 9.95 7.52 -3.74
C TYR A 152 8.72 7.91 -4.57
N LEU A 153 8.43 7.18 -5.64
CA LEU A 153 7.25 7.45 -6.48
C LEU A 153 5.94 7.29 -5.69
N ILE A 154 5.84 6.26 -4.84
CA ILE A 154 4.70 6.05 -3.95
C ILE A 154 4.58 7.21 -2.94
N LEU A 155 5.68 7.65 -2.34
CA LEU A 155 5.66 8.78 -1.40
C LEU A 155 5.27 10.09 -2.08
N MET A 156 5.79 10.37 -3.28
CA MET A 156 5.40 11.54 -4.06
C MET A 156 3.93 11.50 -4.48
N PHE A 157 3.41 10.31 -4.84
CA PHE A 157 1.99 10.10 -5.09
C PHE A 157 1.16 10.40 -3.83
N SER A 158 1.51 9.79 -2.69
CA SER A 158 0.82 9.99 -1.42
C SER A 158 0.86 11.45 -0.98
N PHE A 159 1.99 12.13 -1.19
CA PHE A 159 2.12 13.57 -0.94
C PHE A 159 1.15 14.37 -1.81
N GLY A 160 1.07 14.08 -3.11
CA GLY A 160 0.11 14.70 -4.01
C GLY A 160 -1.35 14.48 -3.59
N ILE A 161 -1.71 13.25 -3.21
CA ILE A 161 -3.05 12.92 -2.71
C ILE A 161 -3.37 13.67 -1.41
N GLY A 162 -2.41 13.77 -0.50
CA GLY A 162 -2.56 14.54 0.74
C GLY A 162 -2.74 16.05 0.47
N MET A 163 -2.04 16.59 -0.52
CA MET A 163 -2.20 18.00 -0.95
C MET A 163 -3.53 18.27 -1.66
N SER A 164 -4.14 17.27 -2.29
CA SER A 164 -5.47 17.35 -2.91
C SER A 164 -6.63 17.34 -1.90
N PHE A 165 -6.33 17.23 -0.60
CA PHE A 165 -7.34 17.26 0.45
C PHE A 165 -7.88 18.69 0.64
N HIS A 166 -9.21 18.83 0.60
CA HIS A 166 -9.90 20.10 0.84
C HIS A 166 -10.96 19.95 1.92
N PHE A 167 -10.86 20.73 3.00
CA PHE A 167 -11.85 20.74 4.09
C PHE A 167 -13.26 21.10 3.63
N SER A 168 -13.40 21.84 2.53
CA SER A 168 -14.69 22.18 1.92
C SER A 168 -15.45 20.96 1.37
N ALA A 169 -14.77 19.83 1.15
CA ALA A 169 -15.41 18.58 0.76
C ALA A 169 -16.16 17.89 1.93
N LEU A 170 -15.87 18.26 3.18
CA LEU A 170 -16.53 17.70 4.37
C LEU A 170 -17.88 18.40 4.60
N ASN A 171 -18.89 17.98 3.85
CA ASN A 171 -20.29 18.41 4.02
C ASN A 171 -21.12 17.36 4.78
N LYS A 172 -22.43 17.58 4.92
CA LYS A 172 -23.32 16.60 5.59
C LYS A 172 -23.36 15.23 4.91
N GLU A 173 -23.18 15.18 3.58
CA GLU A 173 -23.10 13.91 2.82
C GLU A 173 -21.76 13.19 3.10
N ALA A 174 -20.69 13.95 3.35
CA ALA A 174 -19.40 13.43 3.78
C ALA A 174 -19.49 12.66 5.11
N LEU A 175 -20.42 13.02 6.00
CA LEU A 175 -20.52 12.38 7.31
C LEU A 175 -20.93 10.91 7.19
N LEU A 176 -21.82 10.57 6.25
CA LEU A 176 -22.22 9.18 6.01
C LEU A 176 -21.06 8.36 5.43
N LEU A 177 -20.32 8.93 4.48
CA LEU A 177 -19.13 8.27 3.92
C LEU A 177 -18.02 8.13 4.94
N LEU A 178 -17.78 9.16 5.76
CA LEU A 178 -16.82 9.10 6.86
C LEU A 178 -17.20 8.00 7.86
N ALA A 179 -18.48 7.89 8.24
CA ALA A 179 -18.95 6.82 9.10
C ALA A 179 -18.78 5.43 8.46
N MET A 180 -19.03 5.32 7.16
CA MET A 180 -18.79 4.08 6.41
C MET A 180 -17.30 3.70 6.39
N PHE A 181 -16.42 4.67 6.12
CA PHE A 181 -14.97 4.47 6.12
C PHE A 181 -14.44 4.09 7.49
N ALA A 182 -14.88 4.81 8.54
CA ALA A 182 -14.55 4.51 9.93
C ALA A 182 -15.01 3.10 10.31
N THR A 183 -16.26 2.74 10.02
CA THR A 183 -16.82 1.43 10.34
C THR A 183 -16.06 0.33 9.62
N ALA A 184 -15.75 0.49 8.34
CA ALA A 184 -15.01 -0.51 7.58
C ALA A 184 -13.53 -0.61 7.99
N GLN A 185 -12.86 0.51 8.27
CA GLN A 185 -11.49 0.55 8.78
C GLN A 185 -11.39 -0.13 10.14
N PHE A 186 -12.13 0.37 11.13
CA PHE A 186 -12.07 -0.15 12.50
C PHE A 186 -12.68 -1.54 12.60
N GLY A 187 -13.72 -1.84 11.81
CA GLY A 187 -14.24 -3.20 11.68
C GLY A 187 -13.19 -4.16 11.13
N SER A 188 -12.47 -3.78 10.07
CA SER A 188 -11.36 -4.58 9.53
C SER A 188 -10.24 -4.75 10.54
N LEU A 189 -9.87 -3.69 11.27
CA LEU A 189 -8.88 -3.76 12.34
C LEU A 189 -9.30 -4.74 13.45
N ILE A 190 -10.53 -4.65 13.93
CA ILE A 190 -11.05 -5.53 14.98
C ILE A 190 -11.02 -6.98 14.51
N VAL A 191 -11.54 -7.25 13.30
CA VAL A 191 -11.50 -8.60 12.72
C VAL A 191 -10.06 -9.09 12.58
N HIS A 192 -9.14 -8.26 12.09
CA HIS A 192 -7.73 -8.59 11.94
C HIS A 192 -7.08 -8.96 13.29
N LEU A 193 -7.29 -8.15 14.33
CA LEU A 193 -6.76 -8.42 15.67
C LEU A 193 -7.36 -9.69 16.29
N ILE A 194 -8.65 -9.95 16.09
CA ILE A 194 -9.30 -11.20 16.53
C ILE A 194 -8.68 -12.40 15.81
N LEU A 195 -8.50 -12.33 14.49
CA LEU A 195 -7.86 -13.40 13.72
C LEU A 195 -6.41 -13.61 14.19
N CYS A 196 -5.65 -12.54 14.39
CA CYS A 196 -4.29 -12.62 14.96
C CYS A 196 -4.30 -13.31 16.32
N ARG A 197 -5.30 -13.04 17.17
CA ARG A 197 -5.45 -13.69 18.47
C ARG A 197 -5.74 -15.18 18.37
N ILE A 198 -6.53 -15.60 17.38
CA ILE A 198 -6.88 -17.00 17.10
C ILE A 198 -5.64 -17.75 16.56
N PHE A 199 -4.95 -17.16 15.58
CA PHE A 199 -3.76 -17.73 14.96
C PHE A 199 -2.47 -17.52 15.77
N GLN A 200 -2.59 -16.91 16.96
CA GLN A 200 -1.48 -16.67 17.87
C GLN A 200 -0.34 -15.82 17.28
N ILE A 201 -0.68 -14.89 16.39
CA ILE A 201 0.23 -13.88 15.86
C ILE A 201 0.51 -12.85 16.96
N ASP A 202 1.76 -12.43 17.07
CA ASP A 202 2.19 -11.45 18.07
C ASP A 202 1.68 -10.04 17.78
N ALA A 203 1.77 -9.17 18.80
CA ALA A 203 1.28 -7.81 18.73
C ALA A 203 1.94 -6.97 17.62
N ASP A 204 3.26 -6.97 17.53
CA ASP A 204 3.99 -6.06 16.64
C ASP A 204 3.83 -6.48 15.17
N THR A 205 3.85 -7.78 14.88
CA THR A 205 3.54 -8.35 13.56
C THR A 205 2.08 -8.08 13.17
N SER A 206 1.13 -8.18 14.10
CA SER A 206 -0.28 -7.88 13.81
C SER A 206 -0.48 -6.41 13.41
N LEU A 207 0.20 -5.48 14.10
CA LEU A 207 0.10 -4.04 13.83
C LEU A 207 0.81 -3.67 12.53
N ILE A 208 2.00 -4.24 12.25
CA ILE A 208 2.70 -3.93 11.01
C ILE A 208 1.94 -4.46 9.79
N THR A 209 1.32 -5.63 9.90
CA THR A 209 0.53 -6.21 8.80
C THR A 209 -0.80 -5.49 8.60
N SER A 210 -1.42 -5.00 9.67
CA SER A 210 -2.57 -4.08 9.57
C SER A 210 -2.16 -2.77 8.89
N THR A 211 -1.01 -2.20 9.26
CA THR A 211 -0.46 -1.00 8.62
C THR A 211 -0.22 -1.23 7.14
N ALA A 212 0.32 -2.39 6.77
CA ALA A 212 0.54 -2.78 5.37
C ALA A 212 -0.76 -2.84 4.55
N GLY A 213 -1.83 -3.40 5.13
CA GLY A 213 -3.12 -3.48 4.44
C GLY A 213 -3.78 -2.12 4.23
N ILE A 214 -3.75 -1.26 5.24
CA ILE A 214 -4.45 0.04 5.24
C ILE A 214 -3.65 1.12 4.48
N TYR A 215 -2.34 1.19 4.71
CA TYR A 215 -1.51 2.29 4.20
C TYR A 215 -0.50 1.86 3.12
N GLY A 216 -0.23 0.56 3.02
CA GLY A 216 0.81 0.03 2.14
C GLY A 216 2.23 0.18 2.70
N PRO A 217 3.26 -0.11 1.87
CA PRO A 217 4.67 -0.18 2.29
C PRO A 217 5.25 1.17 2.74
N ALA A 218 4.69 2.30 2.31
CA ALA A 218 5.23 3.64 2.62
C ALA A 218 5.22 3.99 4.11
N PHE A 219 4.28 3.42 4.87
CA PHE A 219 4.08 3.73 6.30
C PHE A 219 4.66 2.67 7.24
N ILE A 220 5.27 1.61 6.70
CA ILE A 220 5.83 0.51 7.50
C ILE A 220 6.98 1.00 8.38
N ILE A 221 7.93 1.74 7.82
CA ILE A 221 9.11 2.20 8.57
C ILE A 221 8.70 3.15 9.71
N PRO A 222 7.88 4.21 9.49
CA PRO A 222 7.42 5.07 10.58
C PRO A 222 6.70 4.34 11.71
N VAL A 223 5.87 3.34 11.39
CA VAL A 223 5.14 2.57 12.42
C VAL A 223 6.06 1.60 13.16
N ALA A 224 6.97 0.93 12.45
CA ALA A 224 7.99 0.08 13.08
C ALA A 224 8.89 0.86 14.05
N ASP A 225 9.28 2.08 13.67
CA ASP A 225 10.03 2.99 14.53
C ASP A 225 9.22 3.41 15.77
N ALA A 226 7.93 3.72 15.60
CA ALA A 226 7.06 4.07 16.73
C ALA A 226 6.80 2.90 17.69
N MET A 227 6.92 1.65 17.21
CA MET A 227 6.83 0.44 18.04
C MET A 227 8.16 0.06 18.71
N ASP A 228 9.27 0.72 18.38
CA ASP A 228 10.63 0.32 18.77
C ASP A 228 10.95 -1.13 18.38
N ASN A 229 10.53 -1.52 17.16
CA ASN A 229 10.73 -2.86 16.63
C ASN A 229 10.92 -2.83 15.10
N ARG A 230 12.18 -2.89 14.65
CA ARG A 230 12.50 -2.94 13.22
C ARG A 230 12.51 -4.34 12.62
N GLU A 231 12.49 -5.39 13.44
CA GLU A 231 12.43 -6.79 12.96
C GLU A 231 11.15 -7.04 12.15
N VAL A 232 10.09 -6.28 12.42
CA VAL A 232 8.81 -6.38 11.71
C VAL A 232 8.74 -5.57 10.41
N VAL A 233 9.78 -4.79 10.05
CA VAL A 233 9.80 -4.00 8.80
C VAL A 233 9.69 -4.91 7.58
N LEU A 234 10.51 -5.97 7.53
CA LEU A 234 10.51 -6.90 6.40
C LEU A 234 9.14 -7.55 6.15
N PRO A 235 8.49 -8.21 7.13
CA PRO A 235 7.16 -8.77 6.91
C PRO A 235 6.13 -7.70 6.55
N GLY A 236 6.21 -6.50 7.14
CA GLY A 236 5.34 -5.37 6.78
C GLY A 236 5.49 -4.94 5.32
N LEU A 237 6.72 -4.82 4.82
CA LEU A 237 7.00 -4.46 3.43
C LEU A 237 6.53 -5.54 2.45
N ILE A 238 6.77 -6.82 2.76
CA ILE A 238 6.30 -7.94 1.94
C ILE A 238 4.78 -7.91 1.86
N CYS A 239 4.08 -7.80 2.99
CA CYS A 239 2.62 -7.69 3.02
C CYS A 239 2.13 -6.48 2.22
N GLY A 240 2.78 -5.31 2.34
CA GLY A 240 2.35 -4.09 1.67
C GLY A 240 2.51 -4.17 0.14
N ILE A 241 3.64 -4.72 -0.34
CA ILE A 241 3.88 -4.90 -1.77
C ILE A 241 2.93 -5.93 -2.37
N LEU A 242 2.73 -7.07 -1.68
CA LEU A 242 1.75 -8.07 -2.09
C LEU A 242 0.33 -7.51 -2.10
N GLY A 243 0.01 -6.66 -1.11
CA GLY A 243 -1.24 -5.92 -1.04
C GLY A 243 -1.48 -5.06 -2.28
N TYR A 244 -0.52 -4.22 -2.68
CA TYR A 244 -0.65 -3.44 -3.92
C TYR A 244 -0.94 -4.31 -5.14
N ALA A 245 -0.23 -5.43 -5.28
CA ALA A 245 -0.42 -6.35 -6.40
C ALA A 245 -1.83 -6.99 -6.38
N ILE A 246 -2.21 -7.60 -5.26
CA ILE A 246 -3.45 -8.39 -5.14
C ILE A 246 -4.67 -7.47 -5.10
N GLY A 247 -4.58 -6.32 -4.43
CA GLY A 247 -5.69 -5.41 -4.20
C GLY A 247 -6.31 -4.83 -5.47
N ASN A 248 -5.50 -4.62 -6.52
CA ASN A 248 -6.01 -4.19 -7.83
C ASN A 248 -6.90 -5.27 -8.47
N TYR A 249 -6.44 -6.52 -8.50
CA TYR A 249 -7.24 -7.63 -9.05
C TYR A 249 -8.49 -7.90 -8.20
N LEU A 250 -8.37 -7.92 -6.87
CA LEU A 250 -9.51 -8.14 -5.99
C LEU A 250 -10.53 -7.02 -6.13
N GLY A 251 -10.10 -5.76 -6.12
CA GLY A 251 -11.00 -4.62 -6.22
C GLY A 251 -11.77 -4.57 -7.54
N ILE A 252 -11.06 -4.73 -8.66
CA ILE A 252 -11.70 -4.79 -9.99
C ILE A 252 -12.60 -6.03 -10.10
N GLY A 253 -12.10 -7.20 -9.68
CA GLY A 253 -12.83 -8.45 -9.76
C GLY A 253 -14.13 -8.43 -8.95
N THR A 254 -14.08 -7.93 -7.71
CA THR A 254 -15.30 -7.79 -6.90
C THR A 254 -16.26 -6.75 -7.48
N ALA A 255 -15.76 -5.65 -8.05
CA ALA A 255 -16.63 -4.67 -8.68
C ALA A 255 -17.37 -5.23 -9.89
N ILE A 256 -16.68 -6.01 -10.74
CA ILE A 256 -17.30 -6.71 -11.88
C ILE A 256 -18.33 -7.73 -11.38
N ALA A 257 -18.00 -8.52 -10.35
CA ALA A 257 -18.93 -9.49 -9.77
C ALA A 257 -20.19 -8.83 -9.19
N LEU A 258 -20.02 -7.73 -8.46
CA LEU A 258 -21.16 -6.97 -7.91
C LEU A 258 -22.03 -6.37 -9.01
N LYS A 259 -21.44 -5.84 -10.09
CA LYS A 259 -22.21 -5.35 -11.23
C LYS A 259 -23.02 -6.46 -11.90
N PHE A 260 -22.43 -7.66 -12.01
CA PHE A 260 -23.14 -8.82 -12.56
C PHE A 260 -24.30 -9.29 -11.68
N ILE A 261 -24.15 -9.23 -10.35
CA ILE A 261 -25.17 -9.66 -9.39
C ILE A 261 -26.25 -8.58 -9.17
N GLY A 262 -25.84 -7.30 -9.19
CA GLY A 262 -26.69 -6.16 -8.82
C GLY A 262 -27.45 -5.50 -9.97
N GLY A 263 -27.03 -5.71 -11.23
CA GLY A 263 -27.57 -5.02 -12.41
C GLY A 263 -26.92 -3.65 -12.64
#